data_AF-A0AAU9UFN9-F1
#
_entry.id   AF-A0AAU9UFN9-F1
#
_cell.length_a   1.000
_cell.length_b   1.000
_cell.length_c   1.000
_cell.angle_alpha   90.00
_cell.angle_beta   90.00
_cell.angle_gamma   90.00
#
_symmetry.space_group_name_H-M   'P 1'
#
loop_
_entity.id
_entity.type
_entity.pdbx_description
1 polymer ?
#
loop_
_entity_poly.entity_id
_entity_poly.type
_entity_poly.pdbx_seq_one_letter_code
_entity_poly.pdbx_strand_id
1 'polypeptide(L)'
;MRQAEYQADLTLKSKFGSNVPSLHELSNNIHMLFLNVNPIWVDNQPLPTNVVYIGGIHVTPLKELPKDLQTFLDLAKNGVVYFSLGTNVKTSTLPPELIQMFVRVFSQLPYDVLWKWDQDVLPGQTKNIMISKWFPQSDLLRHPNVKVFITQGGLQSTDEAIVAGVPLIGIPLMADQWYNVQKYVRHQIGIQLDIKYLTEGEFKTSIETITGDKRYRENIIRLRTLMADQLQSPLESAVWWTEHTLRHGGAAHLRAAGANVSWAHYLELELALIVLLILFFILTVILILSCMIWKIIIRKFQIDIKRKVT
;
A
#
# COMPACT_ATOMS: atom_id res chain seq x y z
N MET A 1 -21.01 3.81 -3.57
CA MET A 1 -20.69 4.47 -2.29
C MET A 1 -21.91 4.56 -1.39
N ARG A 2 -22.96 5.33 -1.73
CA ARG A 2 -24.15 5.52 -0.87
C ARG A 2 -24.79 4.24 -0.30
N GLN A 3 -24.91 3.16 -1.09
CA GLN A 3 -25.46 1.89 -0.58
C GLN A 3 -24.54 1.23 0.47
N ALA A 4 -23.22 1.26 0.25
CA ALA A 4 -22.25 0.68 1.16
C ALA A 4 -22.15 1.48 2.47
N GLU A 5 -22.16 2.82 2.36
CA GLU A 5 -22.20 3.73 3.51
C GLU A 5 -23.46 3.49 4.35
N TYR A 6 -24.63 3.38 3.70
CA TYR A 6 -25.88 3.08 4.39
C TYR A 6 -25.83 1.75 5.16
N GLN A 7 -25.31 0.68 4.53
CA GLN A 7 -25.18 -0.61 5.20
C GLN A 7 -24.19 -0.55 6.37
N ALA A 8 -23.12 0.22 6.23
CA ALA A 8 -22.14 0.40 7.28
C ALA A 8 -22.70 1.25 8.44
N ASP A 9 -23.52 2.27 8.17
CA ASP A 9 -24.26 3.03 9.19
C ASP A 9 -25.26 2.16 9.95
N LEU A 10 -25.99 1.27 9.26
CA LEU A 10 -26.86 0.29 9.91
C LEU A 10 -26.07 -0.66 10.81
N THR A 11 -24.90 -1.09 10.34
CA THR A 11 -23.99 -1.95 11.11
C THR A 11 -23.47 -1.23 12.34
N LEU A 12 -23.07 0.05 12.24
CA LEU A 12 -22.67 0.87 13.38
C LEU A 12 -23.80 0.97 14.41
N LYS A 13 -25.01 1.29 13.98
CA LYS A 13 -26.17 1.41 14.87
C LYS A 13 -26.51 0.09 15.56
N SER A 14 -26.40 -1.02 14.84
CA SER A 14 -26.57 -2.38 15.38
C SER A 14 -25.55 -2.70 16.49
N LYS A 15 -24.30 -2.23 16.36
CA LYS A 15 -23.21 -2.54 17.30
C LYS A 15 -23.09 -1.55 18.46
N PHE A 16 -23.32 -0.27 18.22
CA PHE A 16 -23.04 0.83 19.16
C PHE A 16 -24.29 1.59 19.60
N GLY A 17 -25.48 1.19 19.13
CA GLY A 17 -26.76 1.80 19.46
C GLY A 17 -27.20 2.88 18.46
N SER A 18 -28.47 3.28 18.55
CA SER A 18 -29.08 4.23 17.61
C SER A 18 -28.46 5.63 17.60
N ASN A 19 -27.77 5.99 18.69
CA ASN A 19 -27.21 7.33 18.90
C ASN A 19 -25.78 7.48 18.35
N VAL A 20 -25.21 6.44 17.75
CA VAL A 20 -23.89 6.54 17.12
C VAL A 20 -23.94 7.52 15.94
N PRO A 21 -22.96 8.45 15.81
CA PRO A 21 -22.84 9.31 14.64
C PRO A 21 -22.78 8.50 13.34
N SER A 22 -23.27 9.10 12.25
CA SER A 22 -23.11 8.50 10.91
C SER A 22 -21.64 8.40 10.52
N LEU A 23 -21.29 7.50 9.59
CA LEU A 23 -19.94 7.43 9.05
C LEU A 23 -19.48 8.74 8.45
N HIS A 24 -20.38 9.49 7.80
CA HIS A 24 -20.08 10.79 7.24
C HIS A 24 -19.70 11.81 8.32
N GLU A 25 -20.42 11.81 9.44
CA GLU A 25 -20.10 12.65 10.59
C GLU A 25 -18.77 12.25 11.22
N LEU A 26 -18.52 10.94 11.40
CA LEU A 26 -17.26 10.42 11.91
C LEU A 26 -16.08 10.78 11.00
N SER A 27 -16.22 10.66 9.68
CA SER A 27 -15.16 11.05 8.73
C SER A 27 -14.84 12.54 8.79
N ASN A 28 -15.86 13.37 9.08
CA ASN A 28 -15.68 14.81 9.23
C ASN A 28 -14.97 15.22 10.52
N ASN A 29 -14.97 14.33 11.52
CA ASN A 29 -14.43 14.53 12.86
C ASN A 29 -13.07 13.84 13.09
N ILE A 30 -12.35 13.47 12.02
CA ILE A 30 -10.99 12.95 12.12
C ILE A 30 -10.03 14.10 12.46
N HIS A 31 -9.50 14.09 13.68
CA HIS A 31 -8.52 15.08 14.14
C HIS A 31 -7.10 14.67 13.77
N MET A 32 -6.76 13.39 13.93
CA MET A 32 -5.45 12.83 13.63
C MET A 32 -5.66 11.48 12.92
N LEU A 33 -4.88 11.22 11.87
CA LEU A 33 -4.91 9.97 11.12
C LEU A 33 -3.55 9.29 11.21
N PHE A 34 -3.53 8.07 11.76
CA PHE A 34 -2.33 7.26 11.86
C PHE A 34 -2.28 6.22 10.74
N LEU A 35 -1.26 6.27 9.91
CA LEU A 35 -1.06 5.36 8.79
C LEU A 35 0.03 4.34 9.14
N ASN A 36 -0.34 3.06 9.32
CA ASN A 36 0.63 1.98 9.55
C ASN A 36 1.29 1.56 8.22
N VAL A 37 2.07 2.49 7.65
CA VAL A 37 2.92 2.27 6.48
C VAL A 37 4.10 3.21 6.53
N ASN A 38 5.26 2.79 6.02
CA ASN A 38 6.43 3.66 5.93
C ASN A 38 6.31 4.58 4.69
N PRO A 39 6.66 5.88 4.78
CA PRO A 39 6.61 6.81 3.65
C PRO A 39 7.39 6.36 2.40
N ILE A 40 8.52 5.65 2.60
CA ILE A 40 9.32 5.11 1.49
C ILE A 40 8.50 4.09 0.69
N TRP A 41 7.63 3.34 1.36
CA TRP A 41 6.82 2.30 0.74
C TRP A 41 5.72 2.87 -0.17
N VAL A 42 5.07 3.97 0.24
CA VAL A 42 3.90 4.56 -0.45
C VAL A 42 4.22 5.69 -1.41
N ASP A 43 5.49 5.82 -1.83
CA ASP A 43 6.01 6.89 -2.70
C ASP A 43 5.73 8.29 -2.14
N ASN A 44 6.64 8.82 -1.33
CA ASN A 44 6.60 10.16 -0.69
C ASN A 44 5.55 11.14 -1.27
N GLN A 45 4.56 11.51 -0.46
CA GLN A 45 3.44 12.37 -0.87
C GLN A 45 3.29 13.55 0.09
N PRO A 46 2.82 14.71 -0.40
CA PRO A 46 2.49 15.83 0.47
C PRO A 46 1.26 15.46 1.31
N LEU A 47 1.43 15.37 2.62
CA LEU A 47 0.35 15.13 3.57
C LEU A 47 0.24 16.28 4.57
N PRO A 48 -0.98 16.61 5.03
CA PRO A 48 -1.13 17.55 6.13
C PRO A 48 -0.53 16.99 7.41
N THR A 49 -0.15 17.87 8.33
CA THR A 49 0.53 17.49 9.59
C THR A 49 -0.32 16.57 10.48
N ASN A 50 -1.63 16.56 10.30
CA ASN A 50 -2.53 15.67 11.03
C ASN A 50 -2.59 14.23 10.47
N VAL A 51 -1.78 13.89 9.46
CA VAL A 51 -1.61 12.53 8.97
C VAL A 51 -0.20 12.07 9.29
N VAL A 52 -0.09 11.08 10.17
CA VAL A 52 1.17 10.64 10.75
C VAL A 52 1.45 9.20 10.35
N TYR A 53 2.61 8.98 9.74
CA TYR A 53 3.08 7.64 9.44
C TYR A 53 3.61 6.94 10.69
N ILE A 54 3.10 5.73 10.93
CA ILE A 54 3.48 4.83 12.04
C ILE A 54 3.75 3.43 11.49
N GLY A 55 4.38 3.34 10.31
CA GLY A 55 4.69 2.08 9.65
C GLY A 55 5.53 1.13 10.50
N GLY A 56 5.14 -0.13 10.54
CA GLY A 56 5.82 -1.17 11.30
C GLY A 56 5.48 -1.17 12.80
N ILE A 57 4.42 -0.49 13.24
CA ILE A 57 4.04 -0.45 14.67
C ILE A 57 3.75 -1.83 15.27
N HIS A 58 3.38 -2.81 14.44
CA HIS A 58 3.15 -4.20 14.86
C HIS A 58 4.46 -4.99 15.09
N VAL A 59 5.59 -4.48 14.63
CA VAL A 59 6.89 -5.15 14.80
C VAL A 59 7.32 -5.01 16.25
N THR A 60 7.34 -6.13 16.96
CA THR A 60 7.71 -6.19 18.38
C THR A 60 9.17 -6.60 18.56
N PRO A 61 9.77 -6.33 19.74
CA PRO A 61 11.10 -6.85 20.07
C PRO A 61 11.20 -8.37 19.87
N LEU A 62 12.40 -8.85 19.52
CA LEU A 62 12.65 -10.26 19.27
C LEU A 62 12.32 -11.11 20.50
N LYS A 63 11.53 -12.17 20.29
CA LYS A 63 11.18 -13.18 21.30
C LYS A 63 11.85 -14.50 20.97
N GLU A 64 12.00 -15.34 21.98
CA GLU A 64 12.50 -16.70 21.81
C GLU A 64 11.53 -17.56 21.00
N LEU A 65 12.07 -18.38 20.10
CA LEU A 65 11.30 -19.34 19.32
C LEU A 65 10.98 -20.60 20.15
N PRO A 66 9.86 -21.29 19.85
CA PRO A 66 9.64 -22.65 20.34
C PRO A 66 10.85 -23.55 20.07
N LYS A 67 11.21 -24.39 21.05
CA LYS A 67 12.46 -25.19 21.02
C LYS A 67 12.58 -26.09 19.81
N ASP A 68 11.48 -26.69 19.38
CA ASP A 68 11.39 -27.53 18.19
C ASP A 68 11.68 -26.73 16.92
N LEU A 69 11.09 -25.54 16.78
CA LEU A 69 11.33 -24.64 15.66
C LEU A 69 12.77 -24.10 15.65
N GLN A 70 13.28 -23.70 16.82
CA GLN A 70 14.67 -23.26 16.98
C GLN A 70 15.64 -24.36 16.55
N THR A 71 15.43 -25.58 17.03
CA THR A 71 16.27 -26.75 16.69
C THR A 71 16.22 -27.04 15.19
N PHE A 72 15.04 -26.98 14.56
CA PHE A 72 14.91 -27.16 13.12
C PHE A 72 15.71 -26.11 12.35
N LEU A 73 15.57 -24.84 12.74
CA LEU A 73 16.28 -23.73 12.10
C LEU A 73 17.81 -23.83 12.30
N ASP A 74 18.28 -24.23 13.48
CA ASP A 74 19.71 -24.37 13.80
C ASP A 74 20.38 -25.52 13.05
N LEU A 75 19.66 -26.64 12.85
CA LEU A 75 20.18 -27.82 12.14
C LEU A 75 20.21 -27.64 10.61
N ALA A 76 19.51 -26.64 10.07
CA ALA A 76 19.41 -26.37 8.64
C ALA A 76 20.71 -25.80 8.04
N LYS A 77 21.67 -26.69 7.71
CA LYS A 77 23.02 -26.32 7.24
C LYS A 77 23.05 -25.44 5.99
N ASN A 78 22.14 -25.66 5.06
CA ASN A 78 22.06 -24.90 3.80
C ASN A 78 21.18 -23.66 3.93
N GLY A 79 20.49 -23.50 5.06
CA GLY A 79 19.48 -22.47 5.29
C GLY A 79 18.05 -22.94 5.01
N VAL A 80 17.12 -22.03 5.25
CA VAL A 80 15.68 -22.28 5.28
C VAL A 80 14.94 -21.36 4.32
N VAL A 81 14.03 -21.94 3.55
CA VAL A 81 12.98 -21.24 2.81
C VAL A 81 11.74 -21.18 3.70
N TYR A 82 11.24 -19.99 3.96
CA TYR A 82 9.95 -19.83 4.64
C TYR A 82 8.85 -19.56 3.61
N PHE A 83 7.76 -20.33 3.65
CA PHE A 83 6.61 -20.18 2.75
C PHE A 83 5.32 -19.98 3.54
N SER A 84 4.67 -18.84 3.32
CA SER A 84 3.39 -18.51 3.95
C SER A 84 2.60 -17.56 3.07
N LEU A 85 1.43 -17.99 2.60
CA LEU A 85 0.49 -17.17 1.84
C LEU A 85 -0.53 -16.43 2.73
N GLY A 86 -0.18 -16.24 4.01
CA GLY A 86 -0.97 -15.48 4.97
C GLY A 86 -2.08 -16.29 5.64
N THR A 87 -2.94 -15.60 6.38
CA THR A 87 -4.07 -16.18 7.11
C THR A 87 -5.37 -16.15 6.31
N ASN A 88 -5.51 -15.21 5.38
CA ASN A 88 -6.70 -15.03 4.56
C ASN A 88 -6.83 -16.07 3.42
N VAL A 89 -5.78 -16.85 3.20
CA VAL A 89 -5.72 -17.87 2.16
C VAL A 89 -5.56 -19.23 2.82
N LYS A 90 -6.53 -20.11 2.58
CA LYS A 90 -6.39 -21.52 2.95
C LYS A 90 -5.55 -22.19 1.87
N THR A 91 -4.26 -22.39 2.15
CA THR A 91 -3.33 -23.01 1.20
C THR A 91 -3.77 -24.41 0.76
N SER A 92 -4.53 -25.12 1.59
CA SER A 92 -5.12 -26.42 1.26
C SER A 92 -6.21 -26.38 0.20
N THR A 93 -6.80 -25.22 -0.10
CA THR A 93 -7.82 -25.07 -1.14
C THR A 93 -7.24 -24.65 -2.49
N LEU A 94 -5.92 -24.54 -2.60
CA LEU A 94 -5.27 -24.35 -3.89
C LEU A 94 -5.46 -25.59 -4.79
N PRO A 95 -5.38 -25.44 -6.12
CA PRO A 95 -5.44 -26.58 -7.03
C PRO A 95 -4.43 -27.67 -6.62
N PRO A 96 -4.82 -28.95 -6.56
CA PRO A 96 -3.94 -30.04 -6.15
C PRO A 96 -2.63 -30.10 -6.96
N GLU A 97 -2.70 -29.77 -8.25
CA GLU A 97 -1.56 -29.73 -9.16
C GLU A 97 -0.53 -28.69 -8.72
N LEU A 98 -1.00 -27.54 -8.20
CA LEU A 98 -0.14 -26.47 -7.70
C LEU A 98 0.52 -26.84 -6.37
N ILE A 99 -0.25 -27.47 -5.46
CA ILE A 99 0.30 -27.99 -4.19
C ILE A 99 1.40 -29.02 -4.47
N GLN A 100 1.13 -29.96 -5.39
CA GLN A 100 2.11 -30.97 -5.79
C GLN A 100 3.34 -30.34 -6.46
N MET A 101 3.15 -29.29 -7.28
CA MET A 101 4.27 -28.55 -7.87
C MET A 101 5.16 -27.91 -6.79
N PHE A 102 4.58 -27.21 -5.80
CA PHE A 102 5.33 -26.64 -4.69
C PHE A 102 6.10 -27.71 -3.92
N VAL A 103 5.44 -28.82 -3.58
CA VAL A 103 6.08 -29.96 -2.90
C VAL A 103 7.24 -30.50 -3.73
N ARG A 104 7.06 -30.75 -5.04
CA ARG A 104 8.11 -31.26 -5.92
C ARG A 104 9.32 -30.33 -5.97
N VAL A 105 9.11 -29.01 -6.12
CA VAL A 105 10.21 -28.04 -6.13
C VAL A 105 10.92 -28.02 -4.78
N PHE A 106 10.18 -27.85 -3.68
CA PHE A 106 10.74 -27.79 -2.33
C PHE A 106 11.52 -29.06 -1.97
N SER A 107 11.06 -30.23 -2.41
CA SER A 107 11.75 -31.51 -2.17
C SER A 107 13.10 -31.63 -2.88
N GLN A 108 13.29 -30.91 -3.99
CA GLN A 108 14.52 -30.94 -4.78
C GLN A 108 15.54 -29.87 -4.36
N LEU A 109 15.13 -28.89 -3.56
CA LEU A 109 16.01 -27.82 -3.11
C LEU A 109 17.00 -28.34 -2.06
N PRO A 110 18.21 -27.75 -1.98
CA PRO A 110 19.15 -28.08 -0.91
C PRO A 110 18.73 -27.51 0.46
N TYR A 111 17.65 -26.74 0.51
CA TYR A 111 17.17 -26.02 1.69
C TYR A 111 16.11 -26.81 2.45
N ASP A 112 16.08 -26.61 3.76
CA ASP A 112 14.92 -26.97 4.57
C ASP A 112 13.79 -25.95 4.33
N VAL A 113 12.54 -26.37 4.49
CA VAL A 113 11.37 -25.56 4.18
C VAL A 113 10.43 -25.53 5.36
N LEU A 114 10.13 -24.32 5.82
CA LEU A 114 9.04 -24.05 6.74
C LEU A 114 7.82 -23.62 5.94
N TRP A 115 6.76 -24.43 5.95
CA TRP A 115 5.53 -24.14 5.20
C TRP A 115 4.36 -23.92 6.16
N LYS A 116 3.83 -22.70 6.22
CA LYS A 116 2.56 -22.43 6.90
C LYS A 116 1.41 -23.12 6.16
N TRP A 117 0.89 -24.20 6.74
CA TRP A 117 -0.11 -25.08 6.14
C TRP A 117 -1.31 -25.23 7.06
N ASP A 118 -2.52 -25.13 6.52
CA ASP A 118 -3.75 -25.04 7.32
C ASP A 118 -4.38 -26.38 7.72
N GLN A 119 -3.78 -27.51 7.33
CA GLN A 119 -4.22 -28.87 7.71
C GLN A 119 -3.12 -29.63 8.48
N ASP A 120 -3.45 -30.81 9.01
CA ASP A 120 -2.49 -31.64 9.77
C ASP A 120 -1.55 -32.44 8.88
N VAL A 121 -1.91 -32.67 7.62
CA VAL A 121 -1.13 -33.45 6.65
C VAL A 121 -0.98 -32.66 5.36
N LEU A 122 0.26 -32.59 4.86
CA LEU A 122 0.57 -32.06 3.53
C LEU A 122 0.76 -33.23 2.55
N PRO A 123 -0.05 -33.32 1.48
CA PRO A 123 0.10 -34.38 0.49
C PRO A 123 1.49 -34.37 -0.16
N GLY A 124 2.20 -35.50 -0.11
CA GLY A 124 3.54 -35.64 -0.70
C GLY A 124 4.67 -35.01 0.12
N GLN A 125 4.43 -34.63 1.38
CA GLN A 125 5.44 -34.05 2.26
C GLN A 125 6.73 -34.90 2.33
N THR A 126 7.87 -34.23 2.18
CA THR A 126 9.21 -34.81 2.31
C THR A 126 9.88 -34.40 3.62
N LYS A 127 11.00 -35.06 3.96
CA LYS A 127 11.70 -34.87 5.23
C LYS A 127 12.23 -33.45 5.46
N ASN A 128 12.53 -32.70 4.40
CA ASN A 128 13.02 -31.33 4.50
C ASN A 128 11.90 -30.29 4.67
N ILE A 129 10.63 -30.71 4.62
CA ILE A 129 9.48 -29.80 4.76
C ILE A 129 8.87 -29.99 6.15
N MET A 130 8.92 -28.94 6.96
CA MET A 130 8.18 -28.83 8.22
C MET A 130 6.94 -27.95 8.02
N ILE A 131 5.77 -28.50 8.35
CA ILE A 131 4.50 -27.79 8.29
C ILE A 131 4.06 -27.33 9.68
N SER A 132 3.38 -26.20 9.73
CA SER A 132 2.62 -25.77 10.92
C SER A 132 1.45 -24.89 10.52
N LYS A 133 0.35 -24.96 11.28
CA LYS A 133 -0.79 -24.05 11.15
C LYS A 133 -0.42 -22.62 11.51
N TRP A 134 0.57 -22.46 12.39
CA TRP A 134 1.04 -21.18 12.88
C TRP A 134 2.54 -21.16 13.11
N PHE A 135 3.18 -20.06 12.75
CA PHE A 135 4.57 -19.79 13.10
C PHE A 135 4.66 -18.40 13.75
N PRO A 136 5.59 -18.19 14.71
CA PRO A 136 5.96 -16.86 15.19
C PRO A 136 6.75 -16.11 14.11
N GLN A 137 6.06 -15.67 13.06
CA GLN A 137 6.64 -15.17 11.80
C GLN A 137 7.68 -14.07 11.99
N SER A 138 7.36 -13.03 12.76
CA SER A 138 8.28 -11.91 13.01
C SER A 138 9.59 -12.38 13.66
N ASP A 139 9.53 -13.33 14.59
CA ASP A 139 10.71 -13.87 15.28
C ASP A 139 11.48 -14.85 14.39
N LEU A 140 10.77 -15.74 13.66
CA LEU A 140 11.42 -16.75 12.81
C LEU A 140 12.18 -16.09 11.67
N LEU A 141 11.64 -15.03 11.05
CA LEU A 141 12.28 -14.34 9.95
C LEU A 141 13.62 -13.73 10.38
N ARG A 142 13.75 -13.34 11.66
CA ARG A 142 14.98 -12.79 12.23
C ARG A 142 16.04 -13.87 12.52
N HIS A 143 15.75 -15.14 12.29
CA HIS A 143 16.72 -16.22 12.43
C HIS A 143 17.75 -16.21 11.28
N PRO A 144 19.07 -16.33 11.56
CA PRO A 144 20.13 -16.17 10.56
C PRO A 144 20.08 -17.17 9.40
N ASN A 145 19.51 -18.35 9.63
CA ASN A 145 19.41 -19.39 8.60
C ASN A 145 18.27 -19.18 7.60
N VAL A 146 17.35 -18.23 7.82
CA VAL A 146 16.29 -17.94 6.84
C VAL A 146 16.88 -17.18 5.65
N LYS A 147 16.76 -17.78 4.46
CA LYS A 147 17.35 -17.28 3.21
C LYS A 147 16.39 -16.42 2.41
N VAL A 148 15.13 -16.85 2.35
CA VAL A 148 14.08 -16.21 1.56
C VAL A 148 12.74 -16.45 2.21
N PHE A 149 11.86 -15.46 2.10
CA PHE A 149 10.46 -15.55 2.47
C PHE A 149 9.59 -15.49 1.20
N ILE A 150 8.87 -16.58 0.94
CA ILE A 150 7.88 -16.68 -0.12
C ILE A 150 6.51 -16.33 0.49
N THR A 151 5.90 -15.24 0.03
CA THR A 151 4.70 -14.65 0.64
C THR A 151 3.67 -14.20 -0.40
N GLN A 152 2.42 -14.07 0.03
CA GLN A 152 1.36 -13.43 -0.76
C GLN A 152 1.50 -11.92 -0.89
N GLY A 153 2.45 -11.27 -0.20
CA GLY A 153 2.67 -9.83 -0.36
C GLY A 153 1.83 -8.94 0.56
N GLY A 154 1.45 -9.43 1.74
CA GLY A 154 0.78 -8.60 2.74
C GLY A 154 1.73 -7.54 3.32
N LEU A 155 1.23 -6.32 3.55
CA LEU A 155 2.05 -5.20 4.03
C LEU A 155 2.77 -5.51 5.36
N GLN A 156 2.07 -6.08 6.35
CA GLN A 156 2.67 -6.39 7.64
C GLN A 156 3.79 -7.45 7.54
N SER A 157 3.59 -8.48 6.71
CA SER A 157 4.59 -9.52 6.45
C SER A 157 5.77 -8.98 5.66
N THR A 158 5.54 -7.98 4.82
CA THR A 158 6.59 -7.23 4.14
C THR A 158 7.46 -6.47 5.14
N ASP A 159 6.84 -5.72 6.07
CA ASP A 159 7.58 -4.97 7.09
C ASP A 159 8.45 -5.90 7.94
N GLU A 160 7.91 -7.05 8.35
CA GLU A 160 8.65 -8.07 9.11
C GLU A 160 9.87 -8.60 8.33
N ALA A 161 9.72 -8.87 7.03
CA ALA A 161 10.80 -9.34 6.18
C ALA A 161 11.89 -8.28 5.97
N ILE A 162 11.48 -7.01 5.79
CA ILE A 162 12.42 -5.88 5.69
C ILE A 162 13.19 -5.73 7.00
N VAL A 163 12.52 -5.73 8.15
CA VAL A 163 13.17 -5.68 9.47
C VAL A 163 14.14 -6.85 9.66
N ALA A 164 13.76 -8.05 9.24
CA ALA A 164 14.63 -9.22 9.29
C ALA A 164 15.79 -9.19 8.28
N GLY A 165 15.70 -8.37 7.23
CA GLY A 165 16.67 -8.37 6.12
C GLY A 165 16.60 -9.65 5.28
N VAL A 166 15.40 -10.24 5.14
CA VAL A 166 15.15 -11.48 4.39
C VAL A 166 14.51 -11.15 3.04
N PRO A 167 15.18 -11.46 1.91
CA PRO A 167 14.62 -11.30 0.57
C PRO A 167 13.27 -11.99 0.36
N LEU A 168 12.49 -11.48 -0.59
CA LEU A 168 11.09 -11.85 -0.79
C LEU A 168 10.81 -12.47 -2.16
N ILE A 169 9.99 -13.52 -2.21
CA ILE A 169 9.27 -13.89 -3.43
C ILE A 169 7.78 -13.62 -3.18
N GLY A 170 7.20 -12.72 -3.95
CA GLY A 170 5.81 -12.34 -3.85
C GLY A 170 4.92 -13.10 -4.82
N ILE A 171 3.87 -13.74 -4.31
CA ILE A 171 2.83 -14.44 -5.07
C ILE A 171 1.47 -13.80 -4.71
N PRO A 172 1.13 -12.61 -5.26
CA PRO A 172 -0.07 -11.88 -4.89
C PRO A 172 -1.35 -12.60 -5.28
N LEU A 173 -2.36 -12.54 -4.42
CA LEU A 173 -3.62 -13.27 -4.53
C LEU A 173 -4.87 -12.39 -4.42
N MET A 174 -4.80 -11.26 -3.72
CA MET A 174 -5.94 -10.36 -3.53
C MET A 174 -5.54 -8.93 -3.15
N ALA A 175 -6.48 -7.99 -3.35
CA ALA A 175 -6.42 -6.63 -2.86
C ALA A 175 -5.12 -5.87 -3.25
N ASP A 176 -4.45 -5.28 -2.26
CA ASP A 176 -3.25 -4.46 -2.37
C ASP A 176 -1.95 -5.26 -2.55
N GLN A 177 -2.02 -6.59 -2.55
CA GLN A 177 -0.85 -7.46 -2.61
C GLN A 177 -0.01 -7.24 -3.89
N TRP A 178 -0.65 -7.03 -5.05
CA TRP A 178 0.08 -6.74 -6.29
C TRP A 178 0.89 -5.45 -6.19
N TYR A 179 0.36 -4.42 -5.52
CA TYR A 179 1.08 -3.18 -5.30
C TYR A 179 2.32 -3.42 -4.41
N ASN A 180 2.15 -4.14 -3.30
CA ASN A 180 3.25 -4.45 -2.40
C ASN A 180 4.33 -5.31 -3.09
N VAL A 181 3.94 -6.32 -3.87
CA VAL A 181 4.91 -7.16 -4.58
C VAL A 181 5.63 -6.40 -5.70
N GLN A 182 4.95 -5.48 -6.39
CA GLN A 182 5.60 -4.59 -7.35
C GLN A 182 6.68 -3.71 -6.67
N LYS A 183 6.47 -3.31 -5.42
CA LYS A 183 7.49 -2.61 -4.63
C LYS A 183 8.70 -3.48 -4.34
N TYR A 184 8.54 -4.80 -4.21
CA TYR A 184 9.68 -5.72 -4.02
C TYR A 184 10.63 -5.64 -5.20
N VAL A 185 10.06 -5.69 -6.41
CA VAL A 185 10.80 -5.60 -7.67
C VAL A 185 11.43 -4.21 -7.81
N ARG A 186 10.65 -3.15 -7.55
CA ARG A 186 11.14 -1.77 -7.64
C ARG A 186 12.33 -1.48 -6.71
N HIS A 187 12.28 -1.99 -5.49
CA HIS A 187 13.38 -1.86 -4.52
C HIS A 187 14.45 -2.95 -4.68
N GLN A 188 14.30 -3.87 -5.64
CA GLN A 188 15.21 -4.98 -5.90
C GLN A 188 15.48 -5.84 -4.66
N ILE A 189 14.44 -6.03 -3.84
CA ILE A 189 14.46 -6.86 -2.62
C ILE A 189 13.72 -8.19 -2.81
N GLY A 190 13.10 -8.38 -3.98
CA GLY A 190 12.37 -9.59 -4.27
C GLY A 190 11.91 -9.75 -5.71
N ILE A 191 11.28 -10.90 -5.96
CA ILE A 191 10.76 -11.33 -7.26
C ILE A 191 9.23 -11.42 -7.19
N GLN A 192 8.54 -11.01 -8.25
CA GLN A 192 7.11 -11.20 -8.41
C GLN A 192 6.83 -12.45 -9.25
N LEU A 193 5.92 -13.29 -8.78
CA LEU A 193 5.41 -14.45 -9.52
C LEU A 193 3.89 -14.35 -9.65
N ASP A 194 3.35 -14.79 -10.78
CA ASP A 194 1.91 -14.90 -10.99
C ASP A 194 1.47 -16.36 -10.80
N ILE A 195 0.72 -16.62 -9.72
CA ILE A 195 0.25 -17.98 -9.38
C ILE A 195 -0.53 -18.66 -10.51
N LYS A 196 -1.18 -17.88 -11.38
CA LYS A 196 -2.01 -18.40 -12.48
C LYS A 196 -1.17 -18.99 -13.61
N TYR A 197 0.03 -18.45 -13.82
CA TYR A 197 0.94 -18.83 -14.90
C TYR A 197 2.20 -19.52 -14.39
N LEU A 198 2.32 -19.68 -13.07
CA LEU A 198 3.50 -20.20 -12.41
C LEU A 198 3.81 -21.63 -12.84
N THR A 199 5.01 -21.82 -13.36
CA THR A 199 5.52 -23.15 -13.73
C THR A 199 6.51 -23.69 -12.69
N GLU A 200 6.71 -25.01 -12.69
CA GLU A 200 7.70 -25.67 -11.82
C GLU A 200 9.11 -25.09 -12.01
N GLY A 201 9.52 -24.90 -13.27
CA GLY A 201 10.83 -24.36 -13.62
C GLY A 201 11.00 -22.90 -13.20
N GLU A 202 9.98 -22.06 -13.42
CA GLU A 202 10.00 -20.66 -12.99
C GLU A 202 10.07 -20.52 -11.47
N PHE A 203 9.30 -21.32 -10.74
CA PHE A 203 9.29 -21.30 -9.28
C PHE A 203 10.67 -21.70 -8.71
N LYS A 204 11.22 -22.82 -9.20
CA LYS A 204 12.56 -23.29 -8.80
C LYS A 204 13.64 -22.25 -9.11
N THR A 205 13.67 -21.75 -10.34
CA THR A 205 14.67 -20.76 -10.79
C THR A 205 14.59 -19.49 -9.97
N SER A 206 13.39 -19.05 -9.57
CA SER A 206 13.21 -17.85 -8.75
C SER A 206 13.80 -18.02 -7.35
N ILE A 207 13.61 -19.19 -6.72
CA ILE A 207 14.20 -19.51 -5.41
C ILE A 207 15.73 -19.58 -5.53
N GLU A 208 16.26 -20.26 -6.54
CA GLU A 208 17.70 -20.35 -6.77
C GLU A 208 18.32 -18.98 -7.04
N THR A 209 17.65 -18.14 -7.83
CA THR A 209 18.09 -16.77 -8.14
C THR A 209 18.16 -15.91 -6.88
N ILE A 210 17.09 -15.85 -6.10
CA ILE A 210 17.04 -14.94 -4.95
C ILE A 210 17.94 -15.40 -3.80
N THR A 211 18.18 -16.71 -3.67
CA THR A 211 19.08 -17.26 -2.66
C THR A 211 20.55 -17.22 -3.10
N GLY A 212 20.84 -17.26 -4.40
CA GLY A 212 22.18 -17.19 -4.96
C GLY A 212 22.70 -15.76 -5.22
N ASP A 213 21.83 -14.81 -5.55
CA ASP A 213 22.20 -13.42 -5.82
C ASP A 213 22.16 -12.57 -4.55
N LYS A 214 23.36 -12.22 -4.06
CA LYS A 214 23.53 -11.42 -2.83
C LYS A 214 22.89 -10.04 -2.90
N ARG A 215 22.68 -9.48 -4.11
CA ARG A 215 22.12 -8.13 -4.29
C ARG A 215 20.75 -8.00 -3.62
N TYR A 216 19.90 -9.02 -3.66
CA TYR A 216 18.59 -8.96 -2.99
C TYR A 216 18.72 -8.78 -1.48
N ARG A 217 19.66 -9.50 -0.85
CA ARG A 217 19.92 -9.41 0.59
C ARG A 217 20.58 -8.07 0.96
N GLU A 218 21.52 -7.60 0.15
CA GLU A 218 22.17 -6.31 0.34
C GLU A 218 21.17 -5.15 0.21
N ASN A 219 20.31 -5.20 -0.80
CA ASN A 219 19.28 -4.19 -1.05
C ASN A 219 18.25 -4.14 0.08
N ILE A 220 17.78 -5.29 0.59
CA ILE A 220 16.80 -5.28 1.68
C ILE A 220 17.41 -4.80 2.99
N ILE A 221 18.67 -5.13 3.29
CA ILE A 221 19.39 -4.62 4.46
C ILE A 221 19.60 -3.09 4.35
N ARG A 222 19.94 -2.60 3.14
CA ARG A 222 20.03 -1.16 2.87
C ARG A 222 18.68 -0.48 3.08
N LEU A 223 17.61 -1.03 2.51
CA LEU A 223 16.27 -0.49 2.64
C LEU A 223 15.81 -0.46 4.10
N ARG A 224 16.04 -1.55 4.84
CA ARG A 224 15.79 -1.62 6.28
C ARG A 224 16.47 -0.49 7.03
N THR A 225 17.73 -0.24 6.74
CA THR A 225 18.52 0.82 7.40
C THR A 225 17.90 2.19 7.16
N LEU A 226 17.50 2.48 5.92
CA LEU A 226 16.81 3.72 5.57
C LEU A 226 15.43 3.85 6.24
N MET A 227 14.68 2.76 6.31
CA MET A 227 13.34 2.77 6.92
C MET A 227 13.37 2.86 8.44
N ALA A 228 14.41 2.33 9.08
CA ALA A 228 14.58 2.35 10.53
C ALA A 228 15.18 3.67 11.05
N ASP A 229 15.84 4.45 10.19
CA ASP A 229 16.41 5.76 10.53
C ASP A 229 15.32 6.83 10.63
N GLN A 230 14.68 6.89 11.80
CA GLN A 230 13.60 7.81 12.11
C GLN A 230 13.86 8.50 13.46
N LEU A 231 13.36 9.72 13.62
CA LEU A 231 13.53 10.51 14.85
C LEU A 231 12.90 9.84 16.09
N GLN A 232 11.77 9.18 15.91
CA GLN A 232 11.01 8.48 16.96
C GLN A 232 10.57 7.13 16.43
N SER A 233 10.38 6.15 17.31
CA SER A 233 9.74 4.89 16.91
C SER A 233 8.28 5.12 16.51
N PRO A 234 7.67 4.21 15.72
CA PRO A 234 6.26 4.31 15.34
C PRO A 234 5.31 4.41 16.55
N LEU A 235 5.60 3.67 17.62
CA LEU A 235 4.79 3.69 18.85
C LEU A 235 4.93 5.01 19.60
N GLU A 236 6.16 5.51 19.78
CA GLU A 236 6.39 6.81 20.44
C GLU A 236 5.72 7.95 19.67
N SER A 237 5.80 7.92 18.33
CA SER A 237 5.12 8.89 17.47
C SER A 237 3.60 8.85 17.68
N ALA A 238 3.01 7.66 17.69
CA ALA A 238 1.58 7.48 17.93
C ALA A 238 1.15 8.02 19.30
N VAL A 239 1.90 7.71 20.35
CA VAL A 239 1.65 8.20 21.71
C VAL A 239 1.75 9.72 21.75
N TRP A 240 2.84 10.28 21.23
CA TRP A 240 3.09 11.72 21.29
C TRP A 240 2.00 12.53 20.60
N TRP A 241 1.59 12.14 19.39
CA TRP A 241 0.53 12.82 18.63
C TRP A 241 -0.85 12.63 19.25
N THR A 242 -1.10 11.48 19.88
CA THR A 242 -2.32 11.26 20.66
C THR A 242 -2.38 12.22 21.84
N GLU A 243 -1.31 12.30 22.64
CA GLU A 243 -1.25 13.25 23.75
C GLU A 243 -1.31 14.71 23.29
N HIS A 244 -0.65 15.06 22.19
CA HIS A 244 -0.73 16.40 21.60
C HIS A 244 -2.19 16.78 21.29
N THR A 245 -2.90 15.89 20.62
CA THR A 245 -4.32 16.08 20.29
C THR A 245 -5.16 16.28 21.55
N LEU A 246 -4.92 15.49 22.59
CA LEU A 246 -5.64 15.60 23.87
C LEU A 246 -5.31 16.91 24.61
N ARG A 247 -4.03 17.30 24.68
CA ARG A 247 -3.56 18.53 25.36
C ARG A 247 -4.20 19.79 24.78
N HIS A 248 -4.53 19.78 23.49
CA HIS A 248 -5.07 20.96 22.79
C HIS A 248 -6.57 20.86 22.49
N GLY A 249 -7.27 19.86 23.04
CA GLY A 249 -8.71 19.67 22.78
C GLY A 249 -9.03 19.34 21.32
N GLY A 250 -8.06 18.82 20.57
CA GLY A 250 -8.16 18.46 19.17
C GLY A 250 -6.97 18.90 18.32
N ALA A 251 -7.02 18.56 17.03
CA ALA A 251 -5.96 18.86 16.07
C ALA A 251 -6.51 19.53 14.79
N ALA A 252 -7.63 20.26 14.91
CA ALA A 252 -8.28 20.91 13.77
C ALA A 252 -7.36 21.90 13.05
N HIS A 253 -6.47 22.58 13.79
CA HIS A 253 -5.47 23.51 13.25
C HIS A 253 -4.35 22.83 12.43
N LEU A 254 -4.22 21.50 12.49
CA LEU A 254 -3.25 20.72 11.71
C LEU A 254 -3.86 20.07 10.46
N ARG A 255 -5.18 20.21 10.30
CA ARG A 255 -5.91 19.68 9.13
C ARG A 255 -5.64 20.56 7.91
N ALA A 256 -5.62 19.94 6.73
CA ALA A 256 -5.65 20.69 5.48
C ALA A 256 -6.92 21.56 5.41
N ALA A 257 -6.81 22.80 4.92
CA ALA A 257 -7.95 23.70 4.74
C ALA A 257 -9.01 23.12 3.77
N GLY A 258 -8.56 22.35 2.78
CA GLY A 258 -9.44 21.62 1.86
C GLY A 258 -9.97 20.29 2.41
N ALA A 259 -9.70 19.94 3.68
CA ALA A 259 -10.25 18.71 4.25
C ALA A 259 -11.77 18.82 4.40
N ASN A 260 -12.48 17.80 3.92
CA ASN A 260 -13.94 17.68 4.04
C ASN A 260 -14.74 18.79 3.34
N VAL A 261 -14.13 19.55 2.43
CA VAL A 261 -14.84 20.43 1.50
C VAL A 261 -15.30 19.63 0.28
N SER A 262 -16.37 20.08 -0.39
CA SER A 262 -16.81 19.40 -1.61
C SER A 262 -15.79 19.61 -2.73
N TRP A 263 -15.71 18.65 -3.65
CA TRP A 263 -14.81 18.71 -4.81
C TRP A 263 -15.00 20.00 -5.64
N ALA A 264 -16.21 20.55 -5.68
CA ALA A 264 -16.53 21.79 -6.38
C ALA A 264 -15.90 23.02 -5.71
N HIS A 265 -15.91 23.08 -4.37
CA HIS A 265 -15.22 24.13 -3.62
C HIS A 265 -13.71 23.92 -3.68
N TYR A 266 -13.23 22.68 -3.55
CA TYR A 266 -11.80 22.37 -3.66
C TYR A 266 -11.20 22.81 -5.00
N LEU A 267 -11.94 22.64 -6.11
CA LEU A 267 -11.54 23.10 -7.44
C LEU A 267 -11.94 24.55 -7.74
N GLU A 268 -12.52 25.26 -6.77
CA GLU A 268 -12.95 26.66 -6.87
C GLU A 268 -13.83 26.91 -8.12
N LEU A 269 -14.77 26.02 -8.41
CA LEU A 269 -15.58 26.08 -9.63
C LEU A 269 -16.41 27.37 -9.72
N GLU A 270 -16.84 27.91 -8.58
CA GLU A 270 -17.56 29.20 -8.55
C GLU A 270 -16.67 30.34 -9.03
N LEU A 271 -15.42 30.39 -8.55
CA LEU A 271 -14.43 31.37 -9.01
C LEU A 271 -14.13 31.20 -10.51
N ALA A 272 -13.94 29.96 -10.96
CA ALA A 272 -13.71 29.67 -12.38
C ALA A 272 -14.89 30.16 -13.24
N LEU A 273 -16.13 29.94 -12.80
CA LEU A 273 -17.33 30.40 -13.48
C LEU A 273 -17.42 31.94 -13.51
N ILE A 274 -17.10 32.62 -12.41
CA ILE A 274 -17.05 34.09 -12.35
C ILE A 274 -16.01 34.63 -13.34
N VAL A 275 -14.81 34.05 -13.39
CA VAL A 275 -13.75 34.45 -14.33
C VAL A 275 -14.20 34.24 -15.78
N LEU A 276 -14.82 33.10 -16.09
CA LEU A 276 -15.35 32.82 -17.43
C LEU A 276 -16.44 33.83 -17.84
N LEU A 277 -17.32 34.22 -16.92
CA LEU A 277 -18.35 35.23 -17.18
C LEU A 277 -17.76 36.62 -17.45
N ILE A 278 -16.72 37.03 -16.70
CA ILE A 278 -16.01 38.30 -16.94
C ILE A 278 -15.34 38.29 -18.31
N LEU A 279 -14.63 37.20 -18.66
CA LEU A 279 -13.99 37.06 -19.97
C LEU A 279 -15.01 37.09 -21.12
N PHE A 280 -16.14 36.41 -20.96
CA PHE A 280 -17.24 36.43 -21.93
C PHE A 280 -17.83 37.83 -22.10
N PHE A 281 -18.01 38.57 -21.00
CA PHE A 281 -18.49 39.96 -21.04
C PHE A 281 -17.51 40.87 -21.79
N ILE A 282 -16.21 40.81 -21.47
CA ILE A 282 -15.17 41.59 -22.16
C ILE A 282 -15.15 41.27 -23.65
N LEU A 283 -15.19 39.99 -24.02
CA LEU A 283 -15.21 39.56 -25.42
C LEU A 283 -16.46 40.10 -26.15
N THR A 284 -17.62 40.05 -25.50
CA THR A 284 -18.88 40.56 -26.05
C THR A 284 -18.80 42.07 -26.27
N VAL A 285 -18.25 42.83 -25.31
CA VAL A 285 -18.03 44.28 -25.44
C VAL A 285 -17.08 44.58 -26.60
N ILE A 286 -15.97 43.85 -26.73
CA ILE A 286 -15.01 44.00 -27.83
C ILE A 286 -15.70 43.72 -29.19
N LEU A 287 -16.51 42.67 -29.29
CA LEU A 287 -17.25 42.32 -30.50
C LEU A 287 -18.29 43.38 -30.86
N ILE A 288 -19.00 43.94 -29.88
CA ILE A 288 -19.96 45.03 -30.12
C ILE A 288 -19.23 46.28 -30.60
N LEU A 289 -18.14 46.67 -29.93
CA LEU A 289 -17.34 47.84 -30.31
C LEU A 289 -16.72 47.67 -31.70
N SER A 290 -16.19 46.49 -32.02
CA SER A 290 -15.64 46.21 -33.36
C SER A 290 -16.73 46.25 -34.44
N CYS A 291 -17.92 45.70 -34.17
CA CYS A 291 -19.09 45.83 -35.05
C CYS A 291 -19.51 47.30 -35.25
N MET A 292 -19.49 48.12 -34.19
CA MET A 292 -19.82 49.54 -34.26
C MET A 292 -18.79 50.32 -35.09
N ILE A 293 -17.50 50.11 -34.85
CA ILE A 293 -16.40 50.72 -35.62
C ILE A 293 -16.53 50.31 -37.10
N TRP A 294 -16.78 49.03 -37.37
CA TRP A 294 -16.99 48.53 -38.72
C TRP A 294 -18.17 49.20 -39.42
N LYS A 295 -19.31 49.36 -38.74
CA LYS A 295 -20.48 50.11 -39.25
C LYS A 295 -20.15 51.57 -39.54
N ILE A 296 -19.36 52.24 -38.70
CA ILE A 296 -18.93 53.63 -38.90
C ILE A 296 -18.03 53.73 -40.13
N ILE A 297 -17.07 52.81 -40.30
CA ILE A 297 -16.17 52.75 -41.46
C ILE A 297 -16.98 52.56 -42.74
N ILE A 298 -17.92 51.61 -42.77
CA ILE A 298 -18.79 51.39 -43.94
C ILE A 298 -19.61 52.64 -44.26
N ARG A 299 -20.22 53.29 -43.25
CA ARG A 299 -20.99 54.52 -43.47
C ARG A 299 -20.14 55.64 -44.05
N LYS A 300 -18.92 55.85 -43.53
CA LYS A 300 -17.98 56.83 -44.10
C LYS A 300 -17.65 56.51 -45.56
N PHE A 301 -17.34 55.24 -45.85
CA PHE A 301 -17.04 54.80 -47.21
C PHE A 301 -18.21 55.01 -48.17
N GLN A 302 -19.45 54.74 -47.73
CA GLN A 302 -20.66 55.01 -48.52
C GLN A 302 -20.89 56.51 -48.76
N ILE A 303 -20.61 57.37 -47.78
CA ILE A 303 -20.69 58.83 -47.92
C ILE A 303 -19.63 59.34 -48.89
N ASP A 304 -18.40 58.85 -48.80
CA ASP A 304 -17.30 59.23 -49.71
C ASP A 304 -17.56 58.79 -51.15
N ILE A 305 -18.15 57.61 -51.37
CA ILE A 305 -18.62 57.18 -52.69
C ILE A 305 -19.70 58.12 -53.23
N LYS A 306 -20.71 58.46 -52.43
CA LYS A 306 -21.77 59.40 -52.86
C LYS A 306 -21.19 60.77 -53.23
N ARG A 307 -20.23 61.29 -52.47
CA ARG A 307 -19.54 62.56 -52.78
C ARG A 307 -18.69 62.52 -54.05
N LYS A 308 -18.20 61.36 -54.50
CA LYS A 308 -17.43 61.23 -55.76
C LYS A 308 -18.30 61.06 -57.01
N VAL A 309 -19.60 60.78 -56.86
CA VAL A 309 -20.55 60.53 -57.95
C VAL A 309 -21.48 61.74 -58.19
N THR A 310 -21.37 62.80 -57.39
CA THR A 310 -22.06 64.09 -57.56
C THR A 310 -21.05 65.14 -57.99
#